data_AF-A0A561TW37-F1
#
_entry.id   AF-A0A561TW37-F1
#
_cell.length_a   1.000
_cell.length_b   1.000
_cell.length_c   1.000
_cell.angle_alpha   90.00
_cell.angle_beta   90.00
_cell.angle_gamma   90.00
#
_symmetry.space_group_name_H-M   'P 1'
#
loop_
_entity.id
_entity.type
_entity.pdbx_description
1 polymer ?
#
loop_
_entity_poly.entity_id
_entity_poly.type
_entity_poly.pdbx_seq_one_letter_code
_entity_poly.pdbx_strand_id
1 'polypeptide(L)'
;MPAVELTPPEAARWAARAGLVLPAERRAAVTAMANHIHGVVAVLRELDFADVPPAAAYRAMTDTTATTTANSTANTAEEQHDAAV
;
A
#
# COMPACT_ATOMS: atom_id res chain seq x y z
N MET A 1 12.33 17.98 3.72
CA MET A 1 13.47 18.21 2.79
C MET A 1 12.89 18.83 1.53
N PRO A 2 13.29 20.04 1.12
CA PRO A 2 12.76 20.64 -0.09
C PRO A 2 13.06 19.72 -1.28
N ALA A 3 12.10 19.58 -2.20
CA ALA A 3 12.33 18.86 -3.44
C ALA A 3 13.53 19.51 -4.14
N VAL A 4 14.66 18.80 -4.21
CA VAL A 4 15.81 19.24 -4.99
C VAL A 4 15.33 19.30 -6.44
N GLU A 5 15.23 20.50 -6.96
CA GLU A 5 14.91 20.72 -8.37
C GLU A 5 16.06 20.16 -9.21
N LEU A 6 15.77 19.13 -10.00
CA LEU A 6 16.73 18.53 -10.91
C LEU A 6 17.08 19.54 -12.00
N THR A 7 18.37 19.59 -12.33
CA THR A 7 18.86 20.33 -13.49
C THR A 7 18.98 19.42 -14.73
N PRO A 8 18.98 19.97 -15.96
CA PRO A 8 19.12 19.17 -17.19
C PRO A 8 20.34 18.26 -17.29
N PRO A 9 21.54 18.66 -16.83
CA PRO A 9 22.70 17.76 -16.76
C PRO A 9 22.49 16.61 -15.78
N GLU A 10 21.79 16.84 -14.68
CA GLU A 10 21.52 15.80 -13.67
C GLU A 10 20.49 14.79 -14.15
N ALA A 11 19.45 15.25 -14.84
CA ALA A 11 18.50 14.37 -15.51
C ALA A 11 19.20 13.46 -16.53
N ALA A 12 20.15 13.98 -17.30
CA ALA A 12 20.96 13.18 -18.22
C ALA A 12 21.86 12.16 -17.48
N ARG A 13 22.46 12.56 -16.35
CA ARG A 13 23.24 11.65 -15.50
C ARG A 13 22.38 10.51 -14.96
N TRP A 14 21.14 10.79 -14.56
CA TRP A 14 20.23 9.78 -14.04
C TRP A 14 19.71 8.86 -15.15
N ALA A 15 19.41 9.39 -16.33
CA ALA A 15 19.09 8.59 -17.50
C ALA A 15 20.23 7.64 -17.86
N ALA A 16 21.48 8.12 -17.85
CA ALA A 16 22.66 7.28 -18.11
C ALA A 16 22.80 6.15 -17.08
N ARG A 17 22.49 6.40 -15.80
CA ARG A 17 22.46 5.33 -14.76
C ARG A 17 21.40 4.28 -15.04
N ALA A 18 20.30 4.65 -15.69
CA ALA A 18 19.26 3.72 -16.14
C ALA A 18 19.58 3.05 -17.50
N GLY A 19 20.76 3.30 -18.08
CA GLY A 19 21.14 2.78 -19.40
C GLY A 19 20.51 3.52 -20.57
N LEU A 20 19.90 4.69 -20.32
CA LEU A 20 19.24 5.50 -21.35
C LEU A 20 20.13 6.66 -21.76
N VAL A 21 20.41 6.77 -23.06
CA VAL A 21 21.09 7.95 -23.61
C VAL A 21 20.05 9.02 -23.90
N LEU A 22 20.20 10.18 -23.25
CA LEU A 22 19.25 11.28 -23.38
C LEU A 22 19.82 12.38 -24.32
N PRO A 23 19.24 12.55 -25.54
CA PRO A 23 19.62 13.60 -26.48
C PRO A 23 19.46 14.99 -25.86
N ALA A 24 20.32 15.95 -26.22
CA ALA A 24 20.37 17.28 -25.61
C ALA A 24 19.02 18.02 -25.72
N GLU A 25 18.34 17.84 -26.85
CA GLU A 25 17.05 18.45 -27.18
C GLU A 25 15.93 17.99 -26.23
N ARG A 26 16.07 16.78 -25.65
CA ARG A 26 15.07 16.20 -24.76
C ARG A 26 15.35 16.46 -23.27
N ARG A 27 16.57 16.91 -22.92
CA ARG A 27 16.98 17.07 -21.51
C ARG A 27 16.10 18.04 -20.75
N ALA A 28 15.78 19.20 -21.33
CA ALA A 28 14.93 20.19 -20.68
C ALA A 28 13.51 19.65 -20.40
N ALA A 29 12.90 19.00 -21.39
CA ALA A 29 11.56 18.43 -21.26
C ALA A 29 11.50 17.30 -20.21
N VAL A 30 12.49 16.39 -20.22
CA VAL A 30 12.56 15.30 -19.24
C VAL A 30 12.82 15.82 -17.83
N THR A 31 13.61 16.88 -17.69
CA THR A 31 13.86 17.53 -16.39
C THR A 31 12.58 18.13 -15.81
N ALA A 32 11.82 18.87 -16.62
CA ALA A 32 10.53 19.42 -16.21
C ALA A 32 9.57 18.31 -15.76
N MET A 33 9.51 17.20 -16.48
CA MET A 33 8.69 16.05 -16.12
C MET A 33 9.16 15.39 -14.81
N ALA A 34 10.47 15.20 -14.63
CA ALA A 34 11.03 14.65 -13.41
C ALA A 34 10.72 15.54 -12.19
N ASN A 35 10.87 16.86 -12.33
CA ASN A 35 10.52 17.82 -11.28
C ASN A 35 9.03 17.79 -10.95
N HIS A 36 8.16 17.66 -11.96
CA HIS A 36 6.72 17.51 -11.74
C HIS A 36 6.40 16.25 -10.93
N ILE A 37 6.97 15.10 -11.30
CA ILE A 37 6.79 13.83 -10.57
C ILE A 37 7.33 13.96 -9.14
N HIS A 38 8.50 14.58 -8.95
CA HIS A 38 9.04 14.83 -7.62
C HIS A 38 8.13 15.70 -6.77
N GLY A 39 7.45 16.69 -7.34
CA GLY A 39 6.43 17.48 -6.66
C GLY A 39 5.26 16.63 -6.16
N VAL A 40 4.72 15.75 -7.03
CA VAL A 40 3.63 14.84 -6.64
C VAL A 40 4.08 13.86 -5.54
N VAL A 41 5.26 13.25 -5.70
CA VAL A 41 5.81 12.32 -4.71
C VAL A 41 6.13 13.02 -3.39
N ALA A 42 6.54 14.29 -3.41
CA ALA A 42 6.76 15.06 -2.19
C ALA A 42 5.45 15.17 -1.39
N VAL A 43 4.32 15.48 -2.03
CA VAL A 43 3.01 15.52 -1.34
C VAL A 43 2.66 14.16 -0.72
N LEU A 44 2.90 13.06 -1.43
CA LEU A 44 2.64 11.71 -0.89
C LEU A 44 3.54 11.35 0.29
N ARG A 45 4.74 11.93 0.39
CA ARG A 45 5.66 11.71 1.51
C ARG A 45 5.28 12.45 2.78
N GLU A 46 4.45 13.48 2.67
CA GLU A 46 3.90 14.17 3.83
C GLU A 46 2.73 13.39 4.46
N LEU A 47 2.27 12.30 3.84
CA LEU A 47 1.30 11.40 4.45
C LEU A 47 1.95 10.69 5.64
N ASP A 48 1.26 10.75 6.77
CA ASP A 48 1.63 9.98 7.96
C ASP A 48 1.18 8.53 7.78
N PHE A 49 2.16 7.64 7.66
CA PHE A 49 1.93 6.20 7.57
C PHE A 49 1.80 5.54 8.95
N ALA A 50 2.03 6.25 10.05
CA ALA A 50 1.95 5.73 11.42
C ALA A 50 2.56 4.30 11.54
N ASP A 51 1.77 3.33 11.99
CA ASP A 51 2.18 1.93 12.14
C ASP A 51 1.90 1.07 10.89
N VAL A 52 1.55 1.66 9.74
CA VAL A 52 1.29 0.94 8.49
C VAL A 52 2.61 0.40 7.93
N PRO A 53 2.84 -0.93 7.96
CA PRO A 53 4.07 -1.48 7.42
C PRO A 53 4.07 -1.34 5.89
N PRO A 54 5.26 -1.30 5.24
CA PRO A 54 5.35 -1.36 3.79
C PRO A 54 4.57 -2.54 3.24
N ALA A 55 3.88 -2.39 2.10
CA ALA A 55 2.97 -3.41 1.58
C ALA A 55 3.61 -4.81 1.40
N ALA A 56 4.92 -4.88 1.10
CA ALA A 56 5.65 -6.14 1.01
C ALA A 56 5.84 -6.86 2.36
N ALA A 57 5.73 -6.12 3.48
CA ALA A 57 5.83 -6.61 4.85
C ALA A 57 4.46 -6.76 5.54
N TYR A 58 3.37 -6.22 4.96
CA TYR A 58 2.02 -6.41 5.47
C TYR A 58 1.52 -7.83 5.17
N ARG A 59 1.48 -8.69 6.19
CA ARG A 59 0.62 -9.87 6.17
C ARG A 59 -0.73 -9.48 6.72
N ALA A 60 -1.74 -9.45 5.85
CA ALA A 60 -3.13 -9.28 6.27
C ALA A 60 -3.44 -10.31 7.36
N MET A 61 -3.87 -9.84 8.54
CA MET A 61 -4.44 -10.72 9.54
C MET A 61 -5.71 -11.30 8.95
N THR A 62 -5.71 -12.60 8.67
CA THR A 62 -6.95 -13.33 8.42
C THR A 62 -7.71 -13.30 9.73
N ASP A 63 -8.74 -12.45 9.81
CA ASP A 63 -9.66 -12.43 10.92
C ASP A 63 -10.34 -13.81 10.97
N THR A 64 -9.74 -14.73 11.72
CA THR A 64 -10.34 -16.03 12.03
C THR A 64 -11.29 -15.77 13.18
N THR A 65 -12.34 -15.00 12.93
CA THR A 65 -13.54 -15.09 13.73
C THR A 65 -14.16 -16.43 13.37
N ALA A 66 -13.69 -17.44 14.11
CA ALA A 66 -14.16 -18.80 14.06
C ALA A 66 -15.67 -18.81 14.24
N THR A 67 -16.38 -18.96 13.13
CA THR A 67 -17.76 -19.45 13.10
C THR A 67 -17.73 -20.91 13.54
N THR A 68 -17.52 -21.18 14.82
CA THR A 68 -17.71 -22.51 15.42
C THR A 68 -18.04 -22.35 16.91
N THR A 69 -19.24 -21.85 17.21
CA THR A 69 -20.01 -22.21 18.43
C THR A 69 -21.44 -21.70 18.23
N ALA A 70 -22.26 -22.38 17.42
CA ALA A 70 -23.71 -22.16 17.40
C ALA A 70 -24.52 -23.31 16.77
N ASN A 71 -24.02 -24.55 16.70
CA ASN A 71 -24.81 -25.70 16.26
C ASN A 71 -24.49 -26.93 17.12
N SER A 72 -24.77 -26.85 18.43
CA SER A 72 -24.68 -28.03 19.32
C SER A 72 -25.69 -28.02 20.48
N THR A 73 -26.83 -27.33 20.38
CA THR A 73 -27.87 -27.38 21.44
C THR A 73 -29.31 -27.27 20.94
N ALA A 74 -29.61 -27.71 19.71
CA ALA A 74 -31.00 -27.77 19.21
C ALA A 74 -31.57 -29.19 19.09
N ASN A 75 -30.78 -30.24 19.36
CA ASN A 75 -31.29 -31.61 19.52
C ASN A 75 -31.10 -32.03 20.99
N THR A 76 -32.13 -32.63 21.58
CA THR A 76 -32.26 -33.08 22.99
C THR A 76 -32.99 -32.11 23.92
N ALA A 77 -34.28 -31.88 23.66
CA ALA A 77 -35.27 -31.57 24.70
C ALA A 77 -36.72 -31.98 24.31
N GLU A 78 -36.90 -32.99 23.46
CA GLU A 78 -38.24 -33.54 23.14
C GLU A 78 -38.64 -34.78 23.96
N GLU A 79 -37.87 -35.19 24.98
CA GLU A 79 -38.13 -36.48 25.63
C GLU A 79 -37.94 -36.46 27.15
N GLN A 80 -38.76 -35.67 27.88
CA GLN A 80 -39.12 -35.91 29.30
C GLN A 80 -40.10 -34.85 29.86
N HIS A 81 -41.34 -34.87 29.39
CA HIS A 81 -42.47 -34.41 30.22
C HIS A 81 -43.75 -35.22 29.94
N ASP A 82 -43.60 -36.54 29.88
CA ASP A 82 -44.64 -37.43 30.41
C ASP A 82 -44.30 -37.67 31.88
N ALA A 83 -44.78 -36.78 32.76
CA ALA A 83 -44.90 -37.03 34.19
C ALA A 83 -45.74 -35.93 34.86
N ALA A 84 -46.97 -36.31 35.23
CA ALA A 84 -47.78 -35.79 36.33
C ALA A 84 -48.93 -34.79 36.00
N VAL A 85 -50.15 -35.37 36.13
CA VAL A 85 -51.47 -34.82 36.50
C VAL A 85 -52.34 -34.22 35.40
#